data_AF-A0A947J4W9-F1
#
_entry.id   AF-A0A947J4W9-F1
#
_cell.length_a   1.000
_cell.length_b   1.000
_cell.length_c   1.000
_cell.angle_alpha   90.00
_cell.angle_beta   90.00
_cell.angle_gamma   90.00
#
_symmetry.space_group_name_H-M   'P 1'
#
loop_
_entity.id
_entity.type
_entity.pdbx_description
1 polymer ?
#
loop_
_entity_poly.entity_id
_entity_poly.type
_entity_poly.pdbx_seq_one_letter_code
_entity_poly.pdbx_strand_id
1 'polypeptide(L)'
;MKTPASNLIIYGLTPNGRIFRPSDWAERLSGVMSTFGGDRRMSYSPYVKPLTYEGVKSVAIDKKLQEVDARAFDFLLSFARDNELQIIED
;
A
#
# COMPACT_ATOMS: atom_id res chain seq x y z
N MET A 1 -11.12 2.98 24.29
CA MET A 1 -11.38 2.03 23.18
C MET A 1 -10.55 2.47 21.99
N LYS A 2 -9.61 1.66 21.51
CA LYS A 2 -8.96 1.91 20.22
C LYS A 2 -9.97 1.48 19.16
N THR A 3 -10.45 2.43 18.35
CA THR A 3 -11.15 2.10 17.10
C THR A 3 -10.30 1.05 16.37
N PRO A 4 -10.88 -0.05 15.83
CA PRO A 4 -10.10 -0.89 14.94
C PRO A 4 -9.58 0.04 13.84
N ALA A 5 -8.27 0.14 13.70
CA ALA A 5 -7.68 0.92 12.63
C ALA A 5 -8.07 0.20 11.35
N SER A 6 -9.10 0.70 10.65
CA SER A 6 -9.52 0.12 9.38
C SER A 6 -8.34 0.23 8.42
N ASN A 7 -7.88 -0.90 7.90
CA ASN A 7 -6.80 -0.90 6.94
C ASN A 7 -7.39 -0.84 5.53
N LEU A 8 -6.59 -0.33 4.59
CA LEU A 8 -6.90 -0.45 3.17
C LEU A 8 -5.95 -1.45 2.54
N ILE A 9 -6.45 -2.22 1.57
CA ILE A 9 -5.64 -3.10 0.75
C ILE A 9 -5.76 -2.64 -0.70
N ILE A 10 -4.65 -2.24 -1.32
CA ILE A 10 -4.55 -2.15 -2.78
C ILE A 10 -4.39 -3.58 -3.29
N TYR A 11 -5.49 -4.13 -3.82
CA TYR A 11 -5.54 -5.50 -4.31
C TYR A 11 -4.92 -5.57 -5.70
N GLY A 12 -3.91 -6.43 -5.88
CA GLY A 12 -3.22 -6.61 -7.17
C GLY A 12 -4.04 -7.31 -8.26
N LEU A 13 -5.37 -7.25 -8.15
CA LEU A 13 -6.32 -7.73 -9.14
C LEU A 13 -7.18 -6.54 -9.58
N THR A 14 -7.22 -6.30 -10.88
CA THR A 14 -8.15 -5.32 -11.47
C THR A 14 -9.59 -5.83 -11.37
N PRO A 15 -10.62 -4.95 -11.49
CA PRO A 15 -12.03 -5.37 -11.45
C PRO A 15 -12.41 -6.42 -12.53
N ASN A 16 -11.67 -6.48 -13.64
CA ASN A 16 -11.88 -7.48 -14.70
C ASN A 16 -11.11 -8.80 -14.48
N GLY A 17 -10.50 -9.00 -13.31
CA GLY A 17 -9.85 -10.26 -12.93
C GLY A 17 -8.42 -10.42 -13.46
N ARG A 18 -7.77 -9.35 -13.91
CA ARG A 18 -6.37 -9.41 -14.38
C ARG A 18 -5.42 -9.16 -13.21
N ILE A 19 -4.44 -10.04 -13.05
CA ILE A 19 -3.35 -9.88 -12.07
C ILE A 19 -2.41 -8.77 -12.54
N PHE A 20 -2.15 -7.81 -11.65
CA PHE A 20 -1.23 -6.71 -11.89
C PHE A 20 0.24 -7.18 -11.89
N ARG A 21 1.05 -6.54 -12.73
CA ARG A 21 2.45 -6.92 -12.98
C ARG A 21 3.35 -5.68 -12.96
N PRO A 22 4.66 -5.83 -12.69
CA PRO A 22 5.38 -7.08 -12.41
C PRO A 22 5.00 -7.72 -11.06
N SER A 23 5.36 -8.98 -10.82
CA SER A 23 4.96 -9.69 -9.59
C SER A 23 5.61 -9.14 -8.31
N ASP A 24 6.64 -8.31 -8.44
CA ASP A 24 7.35 -7.64 -7.34
C ASP A 24 6.88 -6.19 -7.11
N TRP A 25 5.75 -5.79 -7.72
CA TRP A 25 5.24 -4.42 -7.64
C TRP A 25 4.91 -3.99 -6.20
N ALA A 26 4.40 -4.90 -5.37
CA ALA A 26 4.00 -4.60 -4.00
C ALA A 26 5.22 -4.27 -3.14
N GLU A 27 6.29 -5.05 -3.30
CA GLU A 27 7.58 -4.84 -2.67
C GLU A 27 8.22 -3.52 -3.16
N ARG A 28 8.16 -3.24 -4.47
CA ARG A 28 8.64 -1.97 -5.05
C ARG A 28 7.89 -0.76 -4.51
N LEU A 29 6.55 -0.78 -4.51
CA LEU A 29 5.72 0.32 -4.02
C LEU A 29 5.96 0.58 -2.54
N SER A 30 6.02 -0.48 -1.73
CA SER A 30 6.33 -0.36 -0.30
C SER A 30 7.75 0.18 -0.07
N GLY A 31 8.71 -0.17 -0.94
CA GLY A 31 10.07 0.35 -0.91
C GLY A 31 10.18 1.84 -1.28
N VAL A 32 9.34 2.35 -2.19
CA VAL A 32 9.27 3.80 -2.49
C VAL A 32 8.75 4.57 -1.27
N MET A 33 7.89 3.96 -0.46
CA MET A 33 7.40 4.53 0.79
C MET A 33 8.40 4.42 1.94
N SER A 34 9.54 3.77 1.74
CA SER A 34 10.66 3.82 2.69
C SER A 34 11.37 5.16 2.54
N THR A 35 11.37 5.96 3.59
CA THR A 35 12.21 7.15 3.63
C THR A 35 13.64 6.74 3.97
N PHE A 36 14.60 7.30 3.23
CA PHE A 36 15.97 7.40 3.73
C PHE A 36 15.95 8.43 4.85
N GLY A 37 15.90 7.97 6.11
CA GLY A 37 16.10 8.86 7.25
C GLY A 37 17.45 9.59 7.14
N GLY A 38 17.57 10.77 7.73
CA GLY A 38 18.83 11.55 7.75
C GLY A 38 20.04 10.80 8.34
N ASP A 39 19.77 9.69 9.01
CA ASP A 39 20.64 8.68 9.59
C ASP A 39 21.02 7.53 8.63
N ARG A 40 20.68 7.62 7.33
CA ARG A 40 20.98 6.64 6.26
C ARG A 40 20.43 5.23 6.51
N ARG A 41 19.47 5.07 7.43
CA ARG A 41 18.77 3.80 7.63
C ARG A 41 17.51 3.77 6.78
N MET A 42 17.38 2.75 5.94
CA MET A 42 16.11 2.40 5.31
C MET A 42 15.19 1.88 6.41
N SER A 43 14.26 2.71 6.86
CA SER A 43 13.16 2.25 7.70
C SER A 43 11.92 2.17 6.81
N TYR A 44 11.39 0.97 6.63
CA TYR A 44 10.09 0.81 5.99
C TYR A 44 9.05 1.60 6.78
N SER A 45 8.13 2.28 6.08
CA SER A 45 6.97 2.88 6.74
C SER A 45 6.21 1.78 7.49
N PRO A 46 5.97 1.88 8.81
CA PRO A 46 5.20 0.87 9.53
C PRO A 46 3.74 0.81 9.05
N TYR A 47 3.30 1.81 8.28
CA TYR A 47 1.95 1.96 7.78
C TYR A 47 1.75 1.37 6.39
N VAL A 48 2.81 0.95 5.69
CA VAL A 48 2.72 0.40 4.32
C VAL A 48 3.54 -0.86 4.23
N LYS A 49 2.92 -1.98 3.84
CA LYS A 49 3.64 -3.26 3.70
C LYS A 49 3.11 -4.11 2.55
N PRO A 50 4.00 -4.86 1.87
CA PRO A 50 3.55 -5.85 0.91
C PRO A 50 2.90 -7.03 1.64
N LEU A 51 1.88 -7.61 1.04
CA LEU A 51 1.26 -8.87 1.48
C LEU A 51 0.74 -9.68 0.31
N THR A 52 0.17 -10.85 0.62
CA THR A 52 -0.60 -11.67 -0.31
C THR A 52 -2.04 -11.71 0.20
N TYR A 53 -2.98 -11.17 -0.57
CA TYR A 53 -4.42 -11.18 -0.29
C TYR A 53 -5.10 -12.08 -1.32
N GLU A 54 -5.88 -13.07 -0.87
CA GLU A 54 -6.55 -14.04 -1.77
C GLU A 54 -5.59 -14.67 -2.82
N GLY A 55 -4.34 -14.93 -2.43
CA GLY A 55 -3.31 -15.51 -3.31
C GLY A 55 -2.66 -14.52 -4.30
N VAL A 56 -3.05 -13.24 -4.29
CA VAL A 56 -2.51 -12.19 -5.18
C VAL A 56 -1.69 -11.16 -4.40
N LYS A 57 -0.55 -10.78 -4.99
CA LYS A 57 0.33 -9.75 -4.43
C LYS A 57 -0.38 -8.41 -4.30
N SER A 58 -0.32 -7.83 -3.11
CA SER A 58 -1.12 -6.67 -2.70
C SER A 58 -0.35 -5.80 -1.70
N VAL A 59 -0.85 -4.60 -1.40
CA VAL A 59 -0.25 -3.68 -0.43
C VAL A 59 -1.27 -3.29 0.63
N ALA A 60 -0.92 -3.46 1.91
CA ALA A 60 -1.73 -2.98 3.03
C ALA A 60 -1.27 -1.58 3.43
N ILE A 61 -2.25 -0.76 3.78
CA ILE A 61 -2.10 0.62 4.20
C ILE A 61 -2.88 0.81 5.51
N ASP A 62 -2.19 1.19 6.58
CA ASP A 62 -2.84 1.66 7.80
C ASP A 62 -3.37 3.08 7.53
N LYS A 63 -4.67 3.32 7.73
CA LYS A 63 -5.29 4.64 7.50
C LYS A 63 -4.66 5.76 8.34
N LYS A 64 -3.97 5.44 9.44
CA LYS A 64 -3.15 6.42 10.19
C LYS A 64 -2.08 7.10 9.35
N LEU A 65 -1.66 6.48 8.24
CA LEU A 65 -0.76 7.12 7.28
C LEU A 65 -1.32 8.46 6.79
N GLN A 66 -2.64 8.59 6.64
CA GLN A 66 -3.25 9.86 6.22
C GLN A 66 -2.98 10.99 7.22
N GLU A 67 -2.98 10.68 8.52
CA GLU A 67 -2.69 11.65 9.58
C GLU A 67 -1.19 11.97 9.67
N VAL A 68 -0.33 10.99 9.41
CA VAL A 68 1.13 11.10 9.53
C VAL A 68 1.75 11.77 8.29
N ASP A 69 1.35 11.33 7.10
CA ASP A 69 1.77 11.88 5.80
C ASP A 69 0.65 11.70 4.77
N ALA A 70 -0.24 12.70 4.73
CA ALA A 70 -1.36 12.73 3.78
C ALA A 70 -0.90 12.64 2.31
N ARG A 71 0.29 13.15 1.97
CA ARG A 71 0.80 13.09 0.59
C ARG A 71 1.20 11.68 0.20
N ALA A 72 1.81 10.93 1.11
CA ALA A 72 2.14 9.52 0.89
C ALA A 72 0.85 8.68 0.76
N PHE A 73 -0.16 8.96 1.59
CA PHE A 73 -1.47 8.32 1.49
C PHE A 73 -2.14 8.59 0.14
N ASP A 74 -2.22 9.85 -0.28
CA ASP A 74 -2.80 10.24 -1.57
C ASP A 74 -2.05 9.65 -2.76
N PHE A 75 -0.72 9.55 -2.67
CA PHE A 75 0.11 8.89 -3.66
C PHE A 75 -0.27 7.41 -3.84
N LEU A 76 -0.48 6.67 -2.74
CA LEU A 76 -0.87 5.26 -2.79
C LEU A 76 -2.27 5.08 -3.39
N LEU A 77 -3.22 5.93 -3.02
CA LEU A 77 -4.57 5.89 -3.60
C LEU A 77 -4.57 6.26 -5.08
N SER A 78 -3.74 7.22 -5.48
CA SER A 78 -3.56 7.59 -6.88
C SER A 78 -2.90 6.46 -7.67
N PHE A 79 -1.88 5.80 -7.11
CA PHE A 79 -1.27 4.61 -7.72
C PHE A 79 -2.30 3.52 -8.01
N ALA A 80 -3.20 3.22 -7.07
CA ALA A 80 -4.26 2.24 -7.28
C ALA A 80 -5.19 2.66 -8.42
N ARG A 81 -5.63 3.92 -8.44
CA ARG A 81 -6.51 4.48 -9.47
C ARG A 81 -5.88 4.42 -10.86
N ASP A 82 -4.65 4.90 -11.00
CA ASP A 82 -3.95 5.00 -12.27
C ASP A 82 -3.66 3.62 -12.90
N ASN A 83 -3.61 2.58 -12.06
CA ASN A 83 -3.39 1.19 -12.47
C ASN A 83 -4.66 0.34 -12.45
N GLU A 84 -5.84 0.97 -12.27
CA GLU A 84 -7.15 0.31 -12.23
C GLU A 84 -7.23 -0.83 -11.20
N LEU A 85 -6.57 -0.65 -10.06
CA LEU A 85 -6.53 -1.62 -8.97
C LEU A 85 -7.70 -1.41 -8.01
N GLN A 86 -8.17 -2.51 -7.44
CA GLN A 86 -9.24 -2.49 -6.45
C GLN A 86 -8.69 -2.04 -5.08
N ILE A 87 -9.51 -1.32 -4.32
CA ILE A 87 -9.21 -0.97 -2.93
C ILE A 87 -10.25 -1.67 -2.05
N ILE A 88 -9.76 -2.48 -1.11
CA ILE A 88 -10.58 -3.22 -0.15
C ILE A 88 -10.40 -2.59 1.23
N GLU A 89 -11.49 -2.49 2.00
CA GLU A 89 -11.42 -2.13 3.42
C GLU A 89 -11.35 -3.42 4.27
N ASP A 90 -10.38 -3.47 5.20
CA ASP A 90 -10.15 -4.55 6.18
C ASP A 90 -10.44 -4.06 7.61
#